data_AF-A0A6M6BCZ8-F1
#
_entry.id   AF-A0A6M6BCZ8-F1
#
_cell.length_a   1.000
_cell.length_b   1.000
_cell.length_c   1.000
_cell.angle_alpha   90.00
_cell.angle_beta   90.00
_cell.angle_gamma   90.00
#
_symmetry.space_group_name_H-M   'P 1'
#
loop_
_entity.id
_entity.type
_entity.pdbx_description
1 polymer ?
#
loop_
_entity_poly.entity_id
_entity_poly.type
_entity_poly.pdbx_seq_one_letter_code
_entity_poly.pdbx_strand_id
1 'polypeptide(L)'
;MQNDTDNFSTGPAGVFAHIEHEGQHLTVVKLQEAYVHNPEALQQQLTQELGLASNALLLVLPSEGKPLLGQGPAEELYNNFLSKNTAAVVEQPWQPLGN
;
A
#
# COMPACT_ATOMS: atom_id res chain seq x y z
N MET A 1 17.50 28.02 17.65
CA MET A 1 17.80 26.58 17.63
C MET A 1 16.45 25.89 17.51
N GLN A 2 16.31 25.18 16.41
CA GLN A 2 15.09 24.55 15.91
C GLN A 2 14.54 23.56 16.95
N ASN A 3 13.27 23.72 17.34
CA ASN A 3 12.51 22.62 17.92
C ASN A 3 11.87 21.92 16.72
N ASP A 4 12.64 21.06 16.07
CA ASP A 4 12.07 20.06 15.17
C ASP A 4 11.22 19.15 16.06
N THR A 5 9.93 19.44 16.11
CA THR A 5 8.93 18.48 16.56
C THR A 5 9.02 17.34 15.56
N ASP A 6 9.91 16.37 15.83
CA ASP A 6 9.90 15.03 15.27
C ASP A 6 8.54 14.43 15.61
N ASN A 7 7.57 14.77 14.77
CA ASN A 7 6.26 14.16 14.72
C ASN A 7 6.52 12.75 14.19
N PHE A 8 6.93 11.84 15.08
CA PHE A 8 6.92 10.41 14.80
C PHE A 8 5.49 10.08 14.37
N SER A 9 5.28 10.04 13.06
CA SER A 9 4.02 9.68 12.44
C SER A 9 3.61 8.32 13.00
N THR A 10 2.64 8.31 13.91
CA THR A 10 2.00 7.11 14.46
C THR A 10 1.09 6.45 13.41
N GLY A 11 1.50 6.48 12.14
CA GLY A 11 0.91 5.71 11.06
C GLY A 11 1.45 4.27 11.08
N PRO A 12 0.75 3.32 10.46
CA PRO A 12 1.23 1.95 10.39
C PRO A 12 2.57 1.92 9.63
N ALA A 13 3.63 1.41 10.27
CA ALA A 13 4.94 1.31 9.63
C ALA A 13 4.83 0.43 8.38
N GLY A 14 5.20 0.97 7.22
CA GLY A 14 5.04 0.28 5.95
C GLY A 14 5.75 0.96 4.80
N VAL A 15 5.60 0.40 3.62
CA VAL A 15 6.00 1.02 2.35
C VAL A 15 4.86 0.90 1.36
N PHE A 16 4.74 1.81 0.42
CA PHE A 16 3.76 1.76 -0.65
C PHE A 16 4.41 1.96 -2.01
N ALA A 17 3.77 1.43 -3.05
CA ALA A 17 4.15 1.62 -4.44
C ALA A 17 2.91 1.86 -5.30
N HIS A 18 3.05 2.72 -6.30
CA HIS A 18 2.02 2.95 -7.31
C HIS A 18 2.40 2.17 -8.55
N ILE A 19 1.55 1.23 -8.92
CA ILE A 19 1.70 0.39 -10.10
C ILE A 19 0.67 0.83 -11.12
N GLU A 20 1.11 1.13 -12.33
CA GLU A 20 0.23 1.28 -13.47
C GLU A 20 0.32 0.01 -14.31
N HIS A 21 -0.80 -0.68 -14.50
CA HIS A 21 -0.85 -1.89 -15.33
C HIS A 21 -2.16 -1.93 -16.10
N GLU A 22 -2.08 -2.23 -17.39
CA GLU A 22 -3.24 -2.32 -18.30
C GLU A 22 -4.15 -1.07 -18.25
N GLY A 23 -3.57 0.11 -18.02
CA GLY A 23 -4.30 1.40 -17.94
C GLY A 23 -5.03 1.65 -16.63
N GLN A 24 -4.81 0.81 -15.61
CA GLN A 24 -5.36 1.00 -14.26
C GLN A 24 -4.25 1.31 -13.27
N HIS A 25 -4.52 2.24 -12.35
CA HIS A 25 -3.63 2.56 -11.24
C HIS A 25 -3.99 1.71 -10.03
N LEU A 26 -3.01 0.91 -9.60
CA LEU A 26 -3.06 0.11 -8.39
C LEU A 26 -2.07 0.67 -7.38
N THR A 27 -2.56 0.91 -6.16
CA THR A 27 -1.70 1.24 -5.04
C THR A 27 -1.48 -0.01 -4.20
N VAL A 28 -0.23 -0.40 -4.03
CA VAL A 28 0.15 -1.55 -3.20
C VAL A 28 0.82 -1.04 -1.96
N VAL A 29 0.26 -1.36 -0.80
CA VAL A 29 0.81 -1.01 0.51
C VAL A 29 1.30 -2.28 1.18
N LYS A 30 2.56 -2.30 1.60
CA LYS A 30 3.17 -3.35 2.41
C LYS A 30 3.31 -2.85 3.83
N LEU A 31 2.59 -3.46 4.77
CA LEU A 31 2.65 -3.12 6.19
C LEU A 31 3.62 -4.04 6.92
N GLN A 32 4.49 -3.47 7.75
CA GLN A 32 5.49 -4.21 8.53
C GLN A 32 4.86 -5.03 9.67
N GLU A 33 3.79 -4.51 10.26
CA GLU A 33 3.00 -5.23 11.26
C GLU A 33 1.70 -5.74 10.68
N ALA A 34 1.26 -6.88 11.19
CA ALA A 34 -0.06 -7.40 10.94
C ALA A 34 -1.08 -6.46 11.60
N TYR A 35 -1.47 -5.41 10.87
CA TYR A 35 -2.52 -4.48 11.27
C TYR A 35 -3.88 -5.18 11.09
N VAL A 36 -4.16 -6.18 11.95
CA VAL A 36 -5.30 -7.10 11.82
C VAL A 36 -6.54 -6.62 12.59
N HIS A 37 -6.48 -5.48 13.29
CA HIS A 37 -7.62 -5.11 14.13
C HIS A 37 -8.84 -4.67 13.30
N ASN A 38 -8.67 -3.78 12.30
CA ASN A 38 -9.78 -3.25 11.50
C ASN A 38 -9.36 -2.97 10.03
N PRO A 39 -9.61 -3.88 9.07
CA PRO A 39 -9.27 -3.66 7.67
C PRO A 39 -10.03 -2.49 7.03
N GLU A 40 -11.32 -2.30 7.32
CA GLU A 40 -12.07 -1.17 6.75
C GLU A 40 -11.53 0.20 7.20
N ALA A 41 -11.16 0.33 8.48
CA ALA A 41 -10.58 1.56 9.00
C ALA A 41 -9.18 1.80 8.41
N LEU A 42 -8.39 0.74 8.24
CA LEU A 42 -7.09 0.81 7.58
C LEU A 42 -7.22 1.24 6.12
N GLN A 43 -8.20 0.71 5.38
CA GLN A 43 -8.46 1.14 4.02
C GLN A 43 -8.76 2.64 3.95
N GLN A 44 -9.71 3.11 4.78
CA GLN A 44 -10.08 4.52 4.85
C GLN A 44 -8.86 5.39 5.18
N GLN A 45 -8.09 5.00 6.20
CA GLN A 45 -6.89 5.72 6.61
C GLN A 45 -5.86 5.79 5.46
N LEU A 46 -5.53 4.66 4.83
CA LEU A 46 -4.58 4.63 3.70
C LEU A 46 -5.07 5.43 2.50
N THR A 47 -6.38 5.39 2.23
CA THR A 47 -7.00 6.14 1.13
C THR A 47 -6.86 7.65 1.39
N GLN A 48 -7.05 8.08 2.64
CA GLN A 48 -6.88 9.48 3.02
C GLN A 48 -5.41 9.92 3.06
N GLU A 49 -4.53 9.13 3.67
CA GLU A 49 -3.09 9.41 3.77
C GLU A 49 -2.43 9.52 2.40
N LEU A 50 -2.83 8.64 1.47
CA LEU A 50 -2.29 8.60 0.10
C LEU A 50 -3.08 9.48 -0.89
N GLY A 51 -4.13 10.16 -0.43
CA GLY A 51 -4.98 11.01 -1.28
C GLY A 51 -5.66 10.26 -2.43
N LEU A 52 -5.95 8.97 -2.23
CA LEU A 52 -6.57 8.10 -3.22
C LEU A 52 -8.07 8.37 -3.32
N ALA A 53 -8.66 8.07 -4.48
CA ALA A 53 -10.10 8.07 -4.63
C ALA A 53 -10.73 6.90 -3.85
N SER A 54 -11.97 7.06 -3.39
CA SER A 54 -12.71 6.01 -2.67
C SER A 54 -12.91 4.70 -3.46
N ASN A 55 -12.74 4.76 -4.79
CA ASN A 55 -12.84 3.62 -5.71
C ASN A 55 -11.47 3.27 -6.33
N ALA A 56 -10.37 3.76 -5.78
CA ALA A 56 -9.03 3.39 -6.21
C ALA A 56 -8.75 1.93 -5.88
N LEU A 57 -8.01 1.25 -6.75
CA LEU A 57 -7.54 -0.10 -6.47
C LEU A 57 -6.43 0.00 -5.41
N LEU A 58 -6.74 -0.43 -4.20
CA LEU A 58 -5.82 -0.48 -3.08
C LEU A 58 -5.65 -1.94 -2.64
N LEU A 59 -4.41 -2.43 -2.73
CA LEU A 59 -4.02 -3.74 -2.24
C LEU A 59 -3.12 -3.54 -1.02
N VAL A 60 -3.50 -4.13 0.11
CA VAL A 60 -2.69 -4.10 1.33
C VAL A 60 -2.17 -5.49 1.61
N LEU A 61 -0.85 -5.60 1.56
CA LEU A 61 -0.10 -6.80 1.85
C LEU A 61 0.54 -6.66 3.24
N PRO A 62 0.42 -7.66 4.12
CA PRO A 62 1.31 -7.72 5.28
C PRO A 62 2.72 -8.12 4.82
N SER A 63 3.74 -7.80 5.63
CA SER A 63 5.10 -8.31 5.42
C SER A 63 5.15 -9.83 5.35
N GLU A 64 4.30 -10.50 6.13
CA GLU A 64 4.14 -11.95 6.11
C GLU A 64 2.66 -12.34 6.11
N GLY A 65 2.27 -13.25 5.22
CA GLY A 65 0.92 -13.80 5.17
C GLY A 65 0.12 -13.41 3.93
N LYS A 66 -1.21 -13.38 4.09
CA LYS A 66 -2.18 -13.11 3.01
C LYS A 66 -2.58 -11.64 2.97
N PRO A 67 -2.97 -11.08 1.81
CA PRO A 67 -3.47 -9.71 1.70
C PRO A 67 -4.52 -9.40 2.78
N LEU A 68 -4.33 -8.29 3.47
CA LEU A 68 -5.23 -7.78 4.50
C LEU A 68 -6.44 -7.08 3.87
N LEU A 69 -6.22 -6.38 2.74
CA LEU A 69 -7.23 -5.65 1.96
C LEU A 69 -6.95 -5.76 0.48
N GLY A 70 -8.00 -5.65 -0.32
CA GLY A 70 -7.89 -5.62 -1.77
C GLY A 70 -8.14 -6.97 -2.44
N GLN A 71 -9.06 -7.78 -1.92
CA GLN A 71 -9.48 -9.01 -2.60
C GLN A 71 -10.46 -8.70 -3.74
N GLY A 72 -10.21 -9.25 -4.93
CA GLY A 72 -10.93 -8.98 -6.16
C GLY A 72 -10.02 -8.36 -7.24
N PRO A 73 -10.41 -7.25 -7.88
CA PRO A 73 -9.68 -6.70 -9.04
C PRO A 73 -8.28 -6.14 -8.71
N ALA A 74 -8.05 -5.68 -7.49
CA ALA A 74 -6.73 -5.15 -7.08
C ALA A 74 -5.69 -6.28 -6.94
N GLU A 75 -6.06 -7.39 -6.30
CA GLU A 75 -5.23 -8.61 -6.20
C GLU A 75 -5.01 -9.24 -7.59
N GLU A 76 -6.05 -9.34 -8.41
CA GLU A 76 -5.93 -9.88 -9.78
C GLU A 76 -4.95 -9.05 -10.63
N LEU A 77 -5.05 -7.73 -10.57
CA LEU A 77 -4.17 -6.83 -11.31
C LEU A 77 -2.73 -6.92 -10.80
N TYR A 78 -2.53 -7.00 -9.49
CA TYR A 78 -1.20 -7.21 -8.90
C TYR A 78 -0.59 -8.55 -9.30
N ASN A 79 -1.36 -9.63 -9.27
CA ASN A 79 -0.91 -10.96 -9.70
C ASN A 79 -0.61 -11.01 -11.19
N ASN A 80 -1.39 -10.32 -12.02
CA ASN A 80 -1.13 -10.18 -13.45
C ASN A 80 0.15 -9.39 -13.70
N PHE A 81 0.32 -8.27 -12.98
CA PHE A 81 1.56 -7.49 -13.00
C PHE A 81 2.77 -8.33 -12.59
N LEU A 82 2.68 -9.08 -11.50
CA LEU A 82 3.72 -10.00 -11.04
C LEU A 82 4.07 -11.08 -12.08
N SER A 83 3.05 -11.61 -12.75
CA SER A 83 3.21 -12.67 -13.74
C SER A 83 3.85 -12.17 -15.03
N LYS A 84 3.62 -10.91 -15.42
CA LYS A 84 4.23 -10.29 -16.61
C LYS A 84 5.55 -9.57 -16.31
N ASN A 85 5.73 -9.08 -15.09
CA ASN A 85 6.81 -8.18 -14.69
C ASN A 85 7.42 -8.58 -13.34
N THR A 86 7.81 -9.84 -13.20
CA THR A 86 8.40 -10.38 -11.97
C THR A 86 9.67 -9.62 -11.56
N ALA A 87 10.44 -9.10 -12.53
CA ALA A 87 11.59 -8.23 -12.27
C ALA A 87 11.18 -6.81 -11.82
N ALA A 88 10.12 -6.25 -12.39
CA ALA A 88 9.73 -4.87 -12.13
C ALA A 88 9.15 -4.63 -10.73
N VAL A 89 8.69 -5.68 -10.03
CA VAL A 89 8.28 -5.57 -8.61
C VAL A 89 9.46 -5.24 -7.70
N VAL A 90 10.65 -5.76 -8.00
CA VAL A 90 11.88 -5.45 -7.26
C VAL A 90 12.33 -4.02 -7.58
N GLU A 91 12.06 -3.55 -8.80
CA GLU A 91 12.41 -2.21 -9.27
C GLU A 91 11.33 -1.15 -8.99
N GLN A 92 10.19 -1.52 -8.38
CA GLN A 92 9.18 -0.53 -8.01
C GLN A 92 9.77 0.44 -6.97
N PRO A 93 9.57 1.76 -7.15
CA PRO A 93 10.01 2.76 -6.18
C PRO A 93 9.10 2.71 -4.94
N TRP A 94 9.41 1.80 -4.03
CA TRP A 94 8.73 1.70 -2.74
C TRP A 94 9.02 2.95 -1.91
N GLN A 95 7.97 3.64 -1.49
CA GLN A 95 8.02 4.85 -0.67
C GLN A 95 7.61 4.49 0.76
N PRO A 96 8.25 5.05 1.80
CA PRO A 96 7.84 4.81 3.18
C PRO A 96 6.41 5.33 3.42
N LEU A 97 5.62 4.52 4.12
CA LEU A 97 4.32 4.92 4.62
C LEU A 97 4.54 5.58 5.98
N GLY A 98 4.24 6.88 6.07
CA GLY A 98 4.59 7.73 7.20
C GLY A 98 5.80 8.60 6.89
N ASN A 99 5.68 9.90 7.15
CA ASN A 99 6.75 10.90 7.05
C ASN A 99 7.07 11.40 8.45
#